data_AF-A0A437NIU4-F1
#
_entry.id   AF-A0A437NIU4-F1
#
_cell.length_a   1.000
_cell.length_b   1.000
_cell.length_c   1.000
_cell.angle_alpha   90.00
_cell.angle_beta   90.00
_cell.angle_gamma   90.00
#
_symmetry.space_group_name_H-M   'P 1'
#
loop_
_entity.id
_entity.type
_entity.pdbx_description
1 polymer ?
#
loop_
_entity_poly.entity_id
_entity_poly.type
_entity_poly.pdbx_seq_one_letter_code
_entity_poly.pdbx_strand_id
1 'polypeptide(L)'
;MGRDIRAGFARAGYDNVQTILQGSAVTGRSYSTGEAFDVGRISDFDIAVVSPGLLQRAQSLGIGLRSSGTRTGPLSGRDLAALGLSDLASKLNVQTGREVNFMIYGTSTAATNRSPGIFFPE
;
A
#
# COMPACT_ATOMS: atom_id res chain seq x y z
N MET A 1 -4.00 13.75 -0.97
CA MET A 1 -3.71 12.34 -0.62
C MET A 1 -4.17 11.35 -1.68
N GLY A 2 -5.46 11.03 -1.85
CA GLY A 2 -5.90 10.06 -2.88
C GLY A 2 -5.51 10.41 -4.32
N ARG A 3 -5.69 11.68 -4.72
CA ARG A 3 -5.26 12.19 -6.04
C ARG A 3 -3.74 12.15 -6.25
N ASP A 4 -2.96 12.41 -5.20
CA ASP A 4 -1.49 12.39 -5.24
C ASP A 4 -0.94 10.97 -5.42
N ILE A 5 -1.58 10.00 -4.77
CA ILE A 5 -1.23 8.58 -4.86
C ILE A 5 -1.46 8.09 -6.29
N ARG A 6 -2.65 8.36 -6.85
CA ARG A 6 -2.94 7.99 -8.24
C ARG A 6 -1.98 8.63 -9.23
N ALA A 7 -1.72 9.93 -9.08
CA ALA A 7 -0.76 10.62 -9.94
C ALA A 7 0.67 10.07 -9.80
N GLY A 8 1.04 9.50 -8.65
CA GLY A 8 2.30 8.79 -8.47
C GLY A 8 2.35 7.46 -9.23
N PHE A 9 1.29 6.66 -9.13
CA PHE A 9 1.21 5.40 -9.87
C PHE A 9 1.12 5.60 -11.39
N ALA A 10 0.34 6.57 -11.86
CA ALA A 10 0.28 6.92 -13.29
C ALA A 10 1.66 7.37 -13.82
N ARG A 11 2.40 8.17 -13.05
CA ARG A 11 3.79 8.54 -13.39
C ARG A 11 4.76 7.35 -13.43
N ALA A 12 4.49 6.32 -12.65
CA ALA A 12 5.23 5.05 -12.68
C ALA A 12 4.74 4.08 -13.78
N GLY A 13 3.78 4.50 -14.63
CA GLY A 13 3.24 3.70 -15.72
C GLY A 13 2.11 2.74 -15.32
N TYR A 14 1.45 2.99 -14.18
CA TYR A 14 0.35 2.17 -13.67
C TYR A 14 -0.94 2.99 -13.62
N ASP A 15 -1.77 2.88 -14.66
CA ASP A 15 -3.00 3.69 -14.81
C ASP A 15 -4.24 3.01 -14.20
N ASN A 16 -4.21 1.69 -14.01
CA ASN A 16 -5.31 0.86 -13.48
C ASN A 16 -4.97 0.32 -12.09
N VAL A 17 -4.81 1.22 -11.12
CA VAL A 17 -4.59 0.88 -9.71
C VAL A 17 -5.73 1.42 -8.85
N GLN A 18 -6.35 0.53 -8.09
CA GLN A 18 -7.26 0.93 -7.03
C GLN A 18 -6.49 0.99 -5.71
N THR A 19 -6.44 2.18 -5.10
CA THR A 19 -5.72 2.39 -3.84
C THR A 19 -6.71 2.37 -2.67
N ILE A 20 -6.43 1.51 -1.71
CA ILE A 20 -7.22 1.37 -0.49
C ILE A 20 -6.30 1.76 0.66
N LEU A 21 -6.69 2.78 1.43
CA LEU A 21 -5.97 3.04 2.67
C LEU A 21 -6.44 1.99 3.68
N GLN A 22 -5.49 1.22 4.19
CA GLN A 22 -5.74 0.13 5.11
C GLN A 22 -4.99 0.36 6.42
N GLY A 23 -5.39 -0.40 7.44
CA GLY A 23 -4.74 -0.37 8.73
C GLY A 23 -5.30 0.69 9.67
N SER A 24 -4.54 0.91 10.73
CA SER A 24 -5.00 1.57 11.94
C SER A 24 -5.21 3.07 11.82
N ALA A 25 -4.69 3.66 10.75
CA ALA A 25 -4.92 5.05 10.37
C ALA A 25 -6.35 5.34 9.90
N VAL A 26 -7.09 4.31 9.49
CA VAL A 26 -8.51 4.43 9.06
C VAL A 26 -9.46 4.08 10.19
N THR A 27 -9.15 3.02 10.92
CA THR A 27 -10.03 2.45 11.95
C THR A 27 -9.78 3.03 13.34
N GLY A 28 -8.74 3.85 13.50
CA GLY A 28 -8.26 4.29 14.80
C GLY A 28 -7.71 3.15 15.67
N ARG A 29 -7.45 1.96 15.10
CA ARG A 29 -6.99 0.77 15.83
C ARG A 29 -6.09 -0.15 15.00
N SER A 30 -4.96 -0.57 15.56
CA SER A 30 -4.01 -1.57 15.04
C SER A 30 -4.74 -2.79 14.52
N TYR A 31 -4.58 -3.10 13.24
CA TYR A 31 -5.15 -4.32 12.66
C TYR A 31 -4.50 -5.60 13.26
N SER A 32 -3.22 -5.53 13.61
CA SER A 32 -2.48 -6.70 14.13
C SER A 32 -2.70 -6.94 15.63
N THR A 33 -3.02 -5.90 16.41
CA THR A 33 -3.06 -5.98 17.88
C THR A 33 -4.38 -5.49 18.49
N GLY A 34 -5.28 -4.87 17.70
CA GLY A 34 -6.54 -4.29 18.18
C GLY A 34 -6.39 -3.02 19.02
N GLU A 35 -5.16 -2.63 19.37
CA GLU A 35 -4.84 -1.43 20.14
C GLU A 35 -5.28 -0.16 19.44
N ALA A 36 -5.63 0.88 20.20
CA ALA A 36 -5.90 2.20 19.63
C ALA A 36 -4.66 2.74 18.89
N PHE A 37 -4.91 3.36 17.74
CA PHE A 37 -3.90 4.05 16.94
C PHE A 37 -3.17 5.04 17.83
N ASP A 38 -1.84 5.01 17.79
CA ASP A 38 -0.93 5.90 18.51
C ASP A 38 -0.92 5.83 20.06
N VAL A 39 -1.42 4.75 20.66
CA VAL A 39 -1.15 4.53 22.10
C VAL A 39 0.25 3.93 22.28
N GLY A 40 1.21 4.77 22.65
CA GLY A 40 2.57 4.36 23.03
C GLY A 40 3.52 4.05 21.86
N ARG A 41 3.13 4.32 20.61
CA ARG A 41 3.97 4.14 19.40
C ARG A 41 3.53 5.08 18.27
N ILE A 42 4.41 5.35 17.32
CA ILE A 42 4.06 5.96 16.04
C ILE A 42 3.63 4.82 15.11
N SER A 43 2.36 4.80 14.70
CA SER A 43 1.86 3.75 13.79
C SER A 43 2.18 4.09 12.33
N ASP A 44 2.63 3.11 11.56
CA ASP A 44 2.88 3.24 10.12
C ASP A 44 1.56 3.30 9.32
N PHE A 45 1.62 3.87 8.12
CA PHE A 45 0.50 3.89 7.18
C PHE A 45 0.61 2.74 6.18
N ASP A 46 -0.34 1.81 6.20
CA ASP A 46 -0.43 0.74 5.21
C ASP A 46 -1.34 1.15 4.03
N ILE A 47 -0.75 1.29 2.84
CA ILE A 47 -1.48 1.54 1.61
C ILE A 47 -1.55 0.23 0.82
N ALA A 48 -2.76 -0.31 0.69
CA ALA A 48 -3.02 -1.43 -0.19
C ALA A 48 -3.30 -0.93 -1.61
N VAL A 49 -2.56 -1.48 -2.56
CA VAL A 49 -2.63 -1.17 -3.98
C VAL A 49 -3.16 -2.39 -4.70
N VAL A 50 -4.39 -2.32 -5.18
CA VAL A 50 -5.02 -3.39 -5.93
C VAL A 50 -4.73 -3.19 -7.41
N SER A 51 -3.91 -4.07 -7.97
CA SER A 51 -3.68 -4.15 -9.41
C SER A 51 -3.06 -5.50 -9.77
N PRO A 52 -3.76 -6.34 -10.56
CA PRO A 52 -3.21 -7.60 -11.06
C PRO A 52 -1.91 -7.39 -11.86
N GLY A 53 -1.87 -6.37 -12.71
CA GLY A 53 -0.70 -6.07 -13.53
C GLY A 53 0.50 -5.62 -12.70
N LEU A 54 0.27 -4.81 -11.66
CA LEU A 54 1.34 -4.40 -10.73
C LEU A 54 1.85 -5.60 -9.91
N LEU A 55 0.97 -6.51 -9.50
CA LEU A 55 1.36 -7.72 -8.78
C LEU A 55 2.21 -8.64 -9.65
N GLN A 56 1.81 -8.83 -10.90
CA GLN A 56 2.57 -9.61 -11.88
C GLN A 56 3.93 -8.97 -12.14
N ARG A 57 3.98 -7.64 -12.29
CA ARG A 57 5.25 -6.92 -12.44
C ARG A 57 6.15 -7.10 -11.22
N ALA A 58 5.60 -7.00 -10.02
CA ALA A 58 6.34 -7.24 -8.79
C ALA A 58 6.92 -8.67 -8.74
N GLN A 59 6.13 -9.67 -9.13
CA GLN A 59 6.59 -11.05 -9.24
C GLN A 59 7.73 -11.19 -10.26
N SER A 60 7.61 -10.59 -11.45
CA SER A 60 8.65 -10.62 -12.48
C SER A 60 9.95 -9.93 -12.05
N LEU A 61 9.86 -8.94 -11.14
CA LEU A 61 11.01 -8.26 -10.55
C LEU A 61 11.64 -9.05 -9.38
N GLY A 62 11.10 -10.23 -9.04
CA GLY A 62 11.58 -11.06 -7.94
C GLY A 62 11.10 -10.60 -6.56
N ILE A 63 10.09 -9.73 -6.50
CA ILE A 63 9.50 -9.29 -5.22
C ILE A 63 8.71 -10.46 -4.62
N GLY A 64 9.02 -10.78 -3.36
CA GLY A 64 8.42 -11.91 -2.66
C GLY A 64 6.90 -11.79 -2.52
N LEU A 65 6.18 -12.75 -3.09
CA LEU A 65 4.72 -12.85 -2.92
C LEU A 65 4.37 -13.64 -1.67
N ARG A 66 3.19 -13.34 -1.11
CA ARG A 66 2.60 -13.97 0.07
C ARG A 66 1.17 -14.44 -0.24
N SER A 67 0.56 -15.17 0.71
CA SER A 67 -0.82 -15.67 0.58
C SER A 67 -1.04 -16.41 -0.74
N SER A 68 -0.16 -17.38 -1.03
CA SER A 68 -0.20 -18.18 -2.26
C SER A 68 -0.16 -17.36 -3.55
N GLY A 69 0.58 -16.24 -3.56
CA GLY A 69 0.78 -15.44 -4.76
C GLY A 69 -0.27 -14.35 -4.99
N THR A 70 -1.15 -14.09 -4.03
CA THR A 70 -2.24 -13.12 -4.18
C THR A 70 -1.86 -11.69 -3.80
N ARG A 71 -0.71 -11.50 -3.14
CA ARG A 71 -0.22 -10.20 -2.67
C ARG A 71 1.28 -10.17 -2.41
N THR A 72 1.84 -9.00 -2.17
CA THR A 72 3.19 -8.81 -1.63
C THR A 72 3.18 -8.67 -0.09
N GLY A 73 4.37 -8.68 0.52
CA GLY A 73 4.59 -8.01 1.81
C GLY A 73 4.72 -6.49 1.65
N PRO A 74 5.00 -5.74 2.74
CA PRO A 74 5.43 -4.35 2.64
C PRO A 74 6.61 -4.23 1.68
N LEU A 75 6.51 -3.32 0.72
CA LEU A 75 7.56 -3.08 -0.26
C LEU A 75 8.75 -2.38 0.42
N SER A 76 9.94 -2.95 0.26
CA SER A 76 11.18 -2.32 0.72
C SER A 76 11.56 -1.14 -0.17
N GLY A 77 12.50 -0.29 0.27
CA GLY A 77 13.05 0.79 -0.57
C GLY A 77 13.59 0.30 -1.92
N ARG A 78 14.16 -0.92 -1.96
CA ARG A 78 14.60 -1.56 -3.20
C ARG A 78 13.43 -1.92 -4.11
N ASP A 79 12.35 -2.46 -3.54
CA ASP A 79 11.16 -2.84 -4.29
C ASP A 79 10.44 -1.61 -4.86
N LEU A 80 10.35 -0.55 -4.06
CA LEU A 80 9.82 0.74 -4.47
C LEU A 80 10.63 1.33 -5.63
N ALA A 81 11.96 1.25 -5.58
CA ALA A 81 12.82 1.70 -6.67
C ALA A 81 12.61 0.86 -7.94
N ALA A 82 12.53 -0.47 -7.81
CA ALA A 82 12.31 -1.37 -8.94
C ALA A 82 10.94 -1.17 -9.62
N LEU A 83 9.94 -0.70 -8.86
CA LEU A 83 8.61 -0.37 -9.34
C LEU A 83 8.45 1.12 -9.71
N GLY A 84 9.48 1.95 -9.58
CA GLY A 84 9.39 3.39 -9.88
C GLY A 84 8.52 4.19 -8.89
N LEU A 85 8.31 3.67 -7.68
CA LEU A 85 7.44 4.26 -6.64
C LEU A 85 8.20 5.05 -5.57
N SER A 86 9.53 5.14 -5.65
CA SER A 86 10.36 5.82 -4.64
C SER A 86 9.94 7.27 -4.38
N ASP A 87 9.64 8.04 -5.44
CA ASP A 87 9.22 9.43 -5.32
C ASP A 87 7.84 9.56 -4.66
N LEU A 88 6.94 8.63 -4.97
CA LEU A 88 5.62 8.57 -4.36
C LEU A 88 5.74 8.26 -2.86
N ALA A 89 6.52 7.25 -2.50
CA ALA A 89 6.75 6.88 -1.10
C ALA A 89 7.40 8.03 -0.32
N SER A 90 8.42 8.68 -0.88
CA SER A 90 9.08 9.83 -0.25
C SER A 90 8.12 11.00 -0.04
N LYS A 91 7.31 11.32 -1.05
CA LYS A 91 6.31 12.39 -0.95
C LYS A 91 5.27 12.09 0.12
N LEU A 92 4.76 10.86 0.20
CA LEU A 92 3.78 10.48 1.22
C LEU A 92 4.39 10.47 2.61
N ASN A 93 5.60 9.96 2.80
CA ASN A 93 6.30 10.00 4.10
C ASN A 93 6.44 11.44 4.62
N VAL A 94 6.83 12.38 3.75
CA VAL A 94 6.94 13.81 4.11
C VAL A 94 5.58 14.41 4.43
N GLN A 95 4.54 14.06 3.66
CA GLN A 95 3.19 14.59 3.87
C GLN A 95 2.52 14.06 5.14
N THR A 96 2.76 12.81 5.50
CA THR A 96 2.17 12.18 6.70
C THR A 96 3.02 12.38 7.95
N GLY A 97 4.31 12.71 7.79
CA GLY A 97 5.28 12.77 8.87
C GLY A 97 5.59 11.40 9.48
N ARG A 98 5.28 10.30 8.77
CA ARG A 98 5.36 8.91 9.26
C ARG A 98 5.75 7.96 8.15
N GLU A 99 6.19 6.76 8.50
CA GLU A 99 6.52 5.72 7.53
C GLU A 99 5.25 5.21 6.82
N VAL A 100 5.32 5.15 5.49
CA VAL A 100 4.24 4.67 4.62
C VAL A 100 4.69 3.38 3.93
N ASN A 101 4.00 2.29 4.26
CA ASN A 101 4.20 0.97 3.70
C ASN A 101 3.22 0.71 2.56
N PHE A 102 3.74 0.24 1.43
CA PHE A 102 2.91 -0.17 0.29
C PHE A 102 2.82 -1.68 0.22
N MET A 103 1.63 -2.19 -0.10
CA MET A 103 1.41 -3.61 -0.36
C MET A 103 0.57 -3.76 -1.61
N ILE A 104 1.00 -4.63 -2.52
CA ILE A 104 0.30 -4.87 -3.77
C ILE A 104 -0.58 -6.11 -3.61
N TYR A 105 -1.82 -6.00 -4.06
CA TYR A 105 -2.82 -7.05 -4.06
C TYR A 105 -3.29 -7.30 -5.48
N GLY A 106 -3.53 -8.57 -5.83
CA GLY A 106 -4.02 -8.94 -7.16
C GLY A 106 -5.49 -8.59 -7.36
N THR A 107 -6.28 -8.61 -6.28
CA THR A 107 -7.72 -8.33 -6.32
C THR A 107 -8.16 -7.51 -5.11
N SER A 108 -9.28 -6.80 -5.26
CA SER A 108 -9.89 -6.02 -4.18
C SER A 108 -10.33 -6.92 -3.02
N THR A 109 -10.84 -8.12 -3.33
CA THR A 109 -11.18 -9.16 -2.34
C THR A 109 -9.97 -9.58 -1.49
N ALA A 110 -8.80 -9.73 -2.11
CA ALA A 110 -7.58 -10.07 -1.37
C ALA A 110 -7.14 -8.94 -0.42
N ALA A 111 -7.40 -7.68 -0.79
CA ALA A 111 -7.14 -6.53 0.06
C ALA A 111 -8.14 -6.43 1.22
N THR A 112 -9.45 -6.49 0.94
CA THR A 112 -10.52 -6.31 1.94
C THR A 112 -10.67 -7.48 2.91
N ASN A 113 -10.31 -8.71 2.51
CA ASN A 113 -10.27 -9.88 3.41
C ASN A 113 -9.29 -9.69 4.57
N ARG A 114 -8.28 -8.84 4.41
CA ARG A 114 -7.37 -8.51 5.48
C ARG A 114 -8.04 -7.52 6.42
N SER A 115 -8.28 -6.29 6.01
CA SER A 115 -8.72 -5.24 6.94
C SER A 115 -9.84 -4.38 6.34
N PRO A 116 -10.82 -3.93 7.16
CA PRO A 116 -11.70 -2.84 6.75
C PRO A 116 -10.84 -1.64 6.34
N GLY A 117 -11.08 -1.09 5.14
CA GLY A 117 -10.31 0.02 4.59
C GLY A 117 -11.21 1.06 3.95
N ILE A 118 -10.73 2.29 3.87
CA ILE A 118 -11.39 3.34 3.10
C ILE A 118 -10.88 3.24 1.67
N PHE A 119 -11.81 3.01 0.74
CA PHE A 119 -11.57 3.15 -0.68
C PHE A 119 -11.38 4.64 -1.00
N PHE A 120 -10.30 4.98 -1.68
CA PHE A 120 -10.25 6.29 -2.31
C PHE A 120 -11.14 6.28 -3.56
N PRO A 121 -12.11 7.22 -3.69
CA PRO A 121 -13.01 7.27 -4.84
C PRO A 121 -12.25 7.52 -6.15
N GLU A 122 -12.85 7.07 -7.27
CA GLU A 122 -12.41 7.35 -8.64
C GLU A 122 -12.34 8.85 -8.95
#